data_AF-A0A968TKU6-F1
#
_entry.id   AF-A0A968TKU6-F1
#
_cell.length_a   1.000
_cell.length_b   1.000
_cell.length_c   1.000
_cell.angle_alpha   90.00
_cell.angle_beta   90.00
_cell.angle_gamma   90.00
#
_symmetry.space_group_name_H-M   'P 1'
#
loop_
_entity.id
_entity.type
_entity.pdbx_description
1 polymer ?
#
loop_
_entity_poly.entity_id
_entity_poly.type
_entity_poly.pdbx_seq_one_letter_code
_entity_poly.pdbx_strand_id
1 'polypeptide(L)'
;MGLYIIMATATVFPQTELFGENLADATISILERAFWLESQRQRLSNKQYKQVLTNLGWDTRESKTYLKIARTFKYFAPEDLKEVEPNTILELAKHSKKYRTVIEKLQYFVKITQQTVRELIASICKPKTPLSDKPTIWKMGKDGQPVCRIPDIMEDDRLTGSIIQKAMDEKGMLPQTVIREAVALWQAFNDGKLWSNQDDNSEPVEDIATEAFCSFESESKTDLNEESQLCGLAVVSDSPVPDEEIAPSVIEENQQSQHEPAILIHPTPADVCDNTKSVLEQISSALQEAKSWSEVVIITENCSQQEKVDTWELLDTNSKTDCIS
;
A
#
# COMPACT_ATOMS: atom_id res chain seq x y z
N MET A 1 -57.22 9.72 28.71
CA MET A 1 -56.02 8.97 29.13
C MET A 1 -55.42 8.30 27.90
N GLY A 2 -54.24 8.71 27.48
CA GLY A 2 -53.51 8.08 26.37
C GLY A 2 -52.02 8.17 26.67
N LEU A 3 -51.43 7.06 27.11
CA LEU A 3 -50.01 6.94 27.40
C LEU A 3 -49.27 6.64 26.08
N TYR A 4 -48.45 7.59 25.63
CA TYR A 4 -47.46 7.34 24.58
C TYR A 4 -46.22 6.71 25.23
N ILE A 5 -45.93 5.47 24.85
CA ILE A 5 -44.68 4.78 25.20
C ILE A 5 -43.64 5.18 24.15
N ILE A 6 -42.66 5.98 24.55
CA ILE A 6 -41.47 6.28 23.74
C ILE A 6 -40.50 5.11 23.97
N MET A 7 -40.36 4.22 22.99
CA MET A 7 -39.29 3.21 23.00
C MET A 7 -37.99 3.87 22.54
N ALA A 8 -37.14 4.24 23.49
CA ALA A 8 -35.75 4.58 23.23
C ALA A 8 -34.98 3.29 22.92
N THR A 9 -34.66 3.05 21.65
CA THR A 9 -33.71 2.01 21.26
C THR A 9 -32.31 2.51 21.59
N ALA A 10 -31.85 2.23 22.81
CA ALA A 10 -30.47 2.42 23.19
C ALA A 10 -29.60 1.46 22.36
N THR A 11 -28.87 2.01 21.38
CA THR A 11 -27.80 1.30 20.68
C THR A 11 -26.68 1.10 21.69
N VAL A 12 -26.70 -0.03 22.39
CA VAL A 12 -25.64 -0.44 23.30
C VAL A 12 -24.38 -0.67 22.47
N PHE A 13 -23.44 0.26 22.57
CA PHE A 13 -22.06 0.03 22.16
C PHE A 13 -21.48 -1.04 23.09
N PRO A 14 -20.98 -2.18 22.58
CA PRO A 14 -20.15 -3.04 23.40
C PRO A 14 -18.88 -2.25 23.75
N GLN A 15 -18.73 -1.94 25.04
CA GLN A 15 -17.48 -1.41 25.57
C GLN A 15 -16.42 -2.50 25.38
N THR A 16 -15.37 -2.16 24.63
CA THR A 16 -14.18 -3.00 24.45
C THR A 16 -13.44 -3.08 25.77
N GLU A 17 -13.71 -4.12 26.54
CA GLU A 17 -12.82 -4.56 27.61
C GLU A 17 -11.61 -5.27 26.98
N LEU A 18 -10.44 -4.69 27.24
CA LEU A 18 -9.11 -5.30 27.43
C LEU A 18 -8.79 -6.60 26.67
N PHE A 19 -7.84 -6.47 25.75
CA PHE A 19 -7.07 -7.54 25.09
C PHE A 19 -6.44 -8.50 26.12
N GLY A 20 -7.11 -9.62 26.41
CA GLY A 20 -6.63 -10.68 27.29
C GLY A 20 -6.01 -11.85 26.52
N GLU A 21 -4.67 -11.95 26.57
CA GLU A 21 -3.79 -13.12 26.75
C GLU A 21 -4.04 -14.50 26.06
N ASN A 22 -5.04 -14.68 25.20
CA ASN A 22 -5.34 -15.97 24.58
C ASN A 22 -5.45 -15.84 23.05
N LEU A 23 -4.65 -16.64 22.34
CA LEU A 23 -4.58 -16.63 20.87
C LEU A 23 -5.92 -16.93 20.22
N ALA A 24 -6.75 -17.77 20.86
CA ALA A 24 -8.08 -18.09 20.38
C ALA A 24 -9.02 -16.87 20.44
N ASP A 25 -8.93 -16.11 21.54
CA ASP A 25 -9.77 -14.93 21.77
C ASP A 25 -9.39 -13.79 20.82
N ALA A 26 -8.11 -13.71 20.44
CA ALA A 26 -7.64 -12.79 19.40
C ALA A 26 -8.23 -13.11 18.01
N THR A 27 -8.25 -14.37 17.60
CA THR A 27 -8.84 -14.78 16.31
C THR A 27 -10.34 -14.50 16.27
N ILE A 28 -11.05 -14.85 17.34
CA ILE A 28 -12.49 -14.57 17.48
C ILE A 28 -12.73 -13.06 17.38
N SER A 29 -12.01 -12.25 18.15
CA SER A 29 -12.14 -10.78 18.16
C SER A 29 -11.94 -10.18 16.77
N ILE A 30 -10.94 -10.67 16.01
CA ILE A 30 -10.69 -10.21 14.63
C ILE A 30 -11.87 -10.54 13.71
N LEU A 31 -12.40 -11.76 13.79
CA LEU A 31 -13.51 -12.22 12.96
C LEU A 31 -14.81 -11.49 13.31
N GLU A 32 -15.13 -11.37 14.59
CA GLU A 32 -16.29 -10.60 15.07
C GLU A 32 -16.22 -9.15 14.59
N ARG A 33 -15.05 -8.52 14.75
CA ARG A 33 -14.85 -7.14 14.29
C ARG A 33 -14.99 -7.01 12.77
N ALA A 34 -14.47 -7.98 12.02
CA ALA A 34 -14.61 -8.03 10.57
C ALA A 34 -16.08 -8.15 10.14
N PHE A 35 -16.83 -9.07 10.74
CA PHE A 35 -18.24 -9.30 10.42
C PHE A 35 -19.13 -8.12 10.85
N TRP A 36 -18.86 -7.54 12.01
CA TRP A 36 -19.51 -6.31 12.45
C TRP A 36 -19.28 -5.17 11.45
N LEU A 37 -18.04 -4.99 10.98
CA LEU A 37 -17.70 -3.92 10.04
C LEU A 37 -18.39 -4.09 8.68
N GLU A 38 -18.44 -5.31 8.16
CA GLU A 38 -19.18 -5.62 6.93
C GLU A 38 -20.69 -5.37 7.12
N SER A 39 -21.24 -5.70 8.29
CA SER A 39 -22.64 -5.42 8.64
C SER A 39 -22.92 -3.91 8.70
N GLN A 40 -22.02 -3.11 9.27
CA GLN A 40 -22.15 -1.64 9.26
C GLN A 40 -22.10 -1.09 7.83
N ARG A 41 -21.18 -1.61 7.00
CA ARG A 41 -21.05 -1.18 5.61
C ARG A 41 -22.31 -1.44 4.78
N GLN A 42 -23.00 -2.56 5.03
CA GLN A 42 -24.23 -2.92 4.32
C GLN A 42 -25.43 -2.06 4.76
N ARG A 43 -25.45 -1.60 6.02
CA ARG A 43 -26.58 -0.85 6.60
C ARG A 43 -26.46 0.66 6.47
N LEU A 44 -25.23 1.18 6.43
CA LEU A 44 -24.96 2.61 6.45
C LEU A 44 -24.66 3.15 5.05
N SER A 45 -25.01 4.41 4.81
CA SER A 45 -24.51 5.12 3.64
C SER A 45 -22.98 5.26 3.69
N ASN A 46 -22.34 5.43 2.53
CA ASN A 46 -20.89 5.62 2.45
C ASN A 46 -20.36 6.77 3.34
N LYS A 47 -21.15 7.84 3.53
CA LYS A 47 -20.77 8.97 4.40
C LYS A 47 -20.80 8.57 5.88
N GLN A 48 -21.87 7.90 6.32
CA GLN A 48 -22.03 7.43 7.70
C GLN A 48 -20.99 6.35 8.03
N TYR A 49 -20.72 5.43 7.10
CA TYR A 49 -19.68 4.42 7.29
C TYR A 49 -18.30 5.04 7.48
N LYS A 50 -17.96 6.08 6.70
CA LYS A 50 -16.71 6.83 6.91
C LYS A 50 -16.64 7.50 8.28
N GLN A 51 -17.75 8.07 8.76
CA GLN A 51 -17.80 8.63 10.12
C GLN A 51 -17.55 7.56 11.20
N VAL A 52 -18.12 6.36 11.02
CA VAL A 52 -17.84 5.22 11.92
C VAL A 52 -16.34 4.88 11.92
N LEU A 53 -15.69 4.82 10.76
CA LEU A 53 -14.24 4.58 10.69
C LEU A 53 -13.44 5.68 11.38
N THR A 54 -13.80 6.95 11.17
CA THR A 54 -13.15 8.09 11.83
C THR A 54 -13.30 8.03 13.35
N ASN A 55 -14.49 7.70 13.86
CA ASN A 55 -14.73 7.55 15.30
C ASN A 55 -13.95 6.40 15.93
N LEU A 56 -13.62 5.38 15.14
CA LEU A 56 -12.79 4.25 15.56
C LEU A 56 -11.29 4.52 15.42
N GLY A 57 -10.90 5.68 14.87
CA GLY A 57 -9.50 5.99 14.56
C GLY A 57 -8.91 5.13 13.43
N TRP A 58 -9.75 4.48 12.62
CA TRP A 58 -9.31 3.54 11.59
C TRP A 58 -9.11 4.21 10.24
N ASP A 59 -8.05 3.80 9.55
CA ASP A 59 -7.81 4.25 8.19
C ASP A 59 -8.63 3.42 7.16
N THR A 60 -8.59 3.87 5.90
CA THR A 60 -9.28 3.15 4.82
C THR A 60 -8.59 1.81 4.48
N ARG A 61 -7.32 1.60 4.85
CA ARG A 61 -6.54 0.39 4.54
C ARG A 61 -6.85 -0.73 5.54
N GLU A 62 -6.89 -0.43 6.82
CA GLU A 62 -7.29 -1.30 7.93
C GLU A 62 -8.71 -1.80 7.70
N SER A 63 -9.66 -0.89 7.49
CA SER A 63 -11.04 -1.26 7.19
C SER A 63 -11.15 -2.17 5.96
N LYS A 64 -10.43 -1.89 4.87
CA LYS A 64 -10.37 -2.78 3.70
C LYS A 64 -9.84 -4.18 4.04
N THR A 65 -8.89 -4.29 4.97
CA THR A 65 -8.34 -5.57 5.42
C THR A 65 -9.40 -6.38 6.15
N TYR A 66 -10.08 -5.78 7.14
CA TYR A 66 -11.18 -6.43 7.87
C TYR A 66 -12.36 -6.80 6.96
N LEU A 67 -12.75 -5.94 6.04
CA LEU A 67 -13.78 -6.25 5.04
C LEU A 67 -13.37 -7.44 4.15
N LYS A 68 -12.07 -7.57 3.84
CA LYS A 68 -11.56 -8.73 3.09
C LYS A 68 -11.65 -10.01 3.90
N ILE A 69 -11.34 -9.97 5.19
CA ILE A 69 -11.51 -11.09 6.11
C ILE A 69 -12.98 -11.50 6.14
N ALA A 70 -13.90 -10.55 6.36
CA ALA A 70 -15.34 -10.80 6.43
C ALA A 70 -15.86 -11.50 5.17
N ARG A 71 -15.45 -11.02 3.99
CA ARG A 71 -15.84 -11.62 2.70
C ARG A 71 -15.25 -13.01 2.48
N THR A 72 -14.02 -13.23 2.94
CA THR A 72 -13.31 -14.51 2.77
C THR A 72 -13.93 -15.59 3.64
N PHE A 73 -14.29 -15.24 4.87
CA PHE A 73 -14.81 -16.18 5.88
C PHE A 73 -16.31 -16.05 6.13
N LYS A 74 -17.07 -15.48 5.18
CA LYS A 74 -18.52 -15.21 5.33
C LYS A 74 -19.42 -16.41 5.65
N TYR A 75 -18.90 -17.62 5.49
CA TYR A 75 -19.62 -18.88 5.74
C TYR A 75 -19.17 -19.59 7.02
N PHE A 76 -18.30 -18.97 7.81
CA PHE A 76 -17.80 -19.50 9.08
C PHE A 76 -18.32 -18.64 10.22
N ALA A 77 -18.67 -19.28 11.34
CA ALA A 77 -18.81 -18.58 12.60
C ALA A 77 -17.40 -18.27 13.18
N PRO A 78 -17.21 -17.18 13.94
CA PRO A 78 -15.94 -16.91 14.63
C PRO A 78 -15.43 -18.10 15.44
N GLU A 79 -16.34 -18.84 16.07
CA GLU A 79 -16.07 -20.01 16.90
C GLU A 79 -15.51 -21.20 16.13
N ASP A 80 -15.84 -21.32 14.83
CA ASP A 80 -15.35 -22.40 13.98
C ASP A 80 -13.84 -22.29 13.74
N LEU A 81 -13.31 -21.07 13.77
CA LEU A 81 -11.93 -20.73 13.44
C LEU A 81 -11.08 -20.37 14.66
N LYS A 82 -11.61 -20.53 15.88
CA LYS A 82 -10.92 -20.14 17.12
C LYS A 82 -9.57 -20.84 17.35
N GLU A 83 -9.38 -22.04 16.81
CA GLU A 83 -8.11 -22.79 16.93
C GLU A 83 -7.13 -22.49 15.78
N VAL A 84 -7.43 -21.49 14.94
CA VAL A 84 -6.56 -20.98 13.87
C VAL A 84 -5.87 -19.72 14.36
N GLU A 85 -4.60 -19.56 14.02
CA GLU A 85 -3.81 -18.39 14.44
C GLU A 85 -4.29 -17.12 13.71
N PRO A 86 -4.33 -15.95 14.38
CA PRO A 86 -4.72 -14.68 13.77
C PRO A 86 -3.98 -14.37 12.47
N ASN A 87 -2.65 -14.59 12.47
CA ASN A 87 -1.81 -14.37 11.29
C ASN A 87 -2.22 -15.24 10.10
N THR A 88 -2.69 -16.46 10.36
CA THR A 88 -3.14 -17.38 9.31
C THR A 88 -4.44 -16.90 8.70
N ILE A 89 -5.39 -16.43 9.52
CA ILE A 89 -6.64 -15.81 9.05
C ILE A 89 -6.32 -14.60 8.16
N LEU A 90 -5.40 -13.73 8.59
CA LEU A 90 -4.95 -12.58 7.82
C LEU A 90 -4.31 -12.99 6.49
N GLU A 91 -3.44 -13.99 6.49
CA GLU A 91 -2.76 -14.46 5.26
C GLU A 91 -3.76 -15.07 4.26
N LEU A 92 -4.65 -15.94 4.75
CA LEU A 92 -5.70 -16.56 3.94
C LEU A 92 -6.61 -15.50 3.30
N ALA A 93 -7.03 -14.49 4.07
CA ALA A 93 -7.80 -13.37 3.55
C ALA A 93 -7.00 -12.52 2.55
N LYS A 94 -5.75 -12.18 2.87
CA LYS A 94 -4.87 -11.38 2.01
C LYS A 94 -4.66 -12.04 0.65
N HIS A 95 -4.52 -13.36 0.61
CA HIS A 95 -4.29 -14.14 -0.61
C HIS A 95 -5.47 -15.05 -0.98
N SER A 96 -6.70 -14.59 -0.77
CA SER A 96 -7.92 -15.38 -0.95
C SER A 96 -8.07 -16.07 -2.32
N LYS A 97 -7.56 -15.47 -3.40
CA LYS A 97 -7.54 -16.11 -4.74
C LYS A 97 -6.64 -17.35 -4.79
N LYS A 98 -5.47 -17.29 -4.16
CA LYS A 98 -4.51 -18.41 -4.08
C LYS A 98 -5.04 -19.52 -3.19
N TYR A 99 -5.64 -19.15 -2.06
CA TYR A 99 -6.11 -20.09 -1.04
C TYR A 99 -7.61 -20.42 -1.16
N ARG A 100 -8.27 -20.06 -2.27
CA ARG A 100 -9.71 -20.27 -2.46
C ARG A 100 -10.13 -21.72 -2.18
N THR A 101 -9.44 -22.68 -2.77
CA THR A 101 -9.72 -24.10 -2.59
C THR A 101 -9.44 -24.59 -1.17
N VAL A 102 -8.48 -23.97 -0.47
CA VAL A 102 -8.24 -24.25 0.96
C VAL A 102 -9.48 -23.81 1.75
N ILE A 103 -9.91 -22.56 1.57
CA ILE A 103 -11.07 -21.98 2.28
C ILE A 103 -12.37 -22.75 2.00
N GLU A 104 -12.62 -23.13 0.74
CA GLU A 104 -13.80 -23.93 0.36
C GLU A 104 -13.78 -25.31 1.03
N LYS A 105 -12.61 -25.97 1.11
CA LYS A 105 -12.49 -27.28 1.75
C LYS A 105 -12.63 -27.21 3.28
N LEU A 106 -12.20 -26.12 3.92
CA LEU A 106 -12.32 -25.94 5.37
C LEU A 106 -13.78 -26.00 5.84
N GLN A 107 -14.75 -25.64 5.00
CA GLN A 107 -16.18 -25.69 5.33
C GLN A 107 -16.71 -27.10 5.63
N TYR A 108 -16.01 -28.14 5.17
CA TYR A 108 -16.43 -29.54 5.36
C TYR A 108 -15.79 -30.17 6.60
N PHE A 109 -14.91 -29.47 7.32
CA PHE A 109 -14.29 -29.97 8.53
C PHE A 109 -15.15 -29.63 9.75
N VAL A 110 -15.39 -30.63 10.61
CA VAL A 110 -16.13 -30.45 11.89
C VAL A 110 -15.31 -29.64 12.89
N LYS A 111 -13.98 -29.76 12.84
CA LYS A 111 -13.05 -29.07 13.72
C LYS A 111 -11.89 -28.51 12.90
N ILE A 112 -11.78 -27.18 12.84
CA ILE A 112 -10.74 -26.49 12.10
C ILE A 112 -9.65 -26.07 13.09
N THR A 113 -8.47 -26.67 12.95
CA THR A 113 -7.29 -26.35 13.76
C THR A 113 -6.18 -25.76 12.89
N GLN A 114 -5.24 -25.03 13.49
CA GLN A 114 -4.07 -24.54 12.77
C GLN A 114 -3.34 -25.63 11.98
N GLN A 115 -3.24 -26.85 12.53
CA GLN A 115 -2.61 -27.98 11.86
C GLN A 115 -3.37 -28.40 10.59
N THR A 116 -4.70 -28.50 10.66
CA THR A 116 -5.52 -28.85 9.49
C THR A 116 -5.38 -27.83 8.37
N VAL A 117 -5.30 -26.53 8.70
CA VAL A 117 -5.08 -25.46 7.73
C VAL A 117 -3.71 -25.60 7.06
N ARG A 118 -2.65 -25.85 7.84
CA ARG A 118 -1.29 -26.03 7.31
C ARG A 118 -1.18 -27.24 6.39
N GLU A 119 -1.77 -28.38 6.76
CA GLU A 119 -1.81 -29.59 5.92
C GLU A 119 -2.58 -29.36 4.61
N LEU A 120 -3.69 -28.61 4.68
CA LEU A 120 -4.48 -28.28 3.51
C LEU A 120 -3.74 -27.31 2.57
N ILE A 121 -3.03 -26.33 3.14
CA ILE A 121 -2.14 -25.45 2.36
C ILE A 121 -1.04 -26.27 1.70
N ALA A 122 -0.35 -27.17 2.42
CA ALA A 122 0.73 -27.98 1.88
C ALA A 122 0.27 -28.94 0.77
N SER A 123 -0.92 -29.53 0.91
CA SER A 123 -1.48 -30.46 -0.09
C SER A 123 -1.95 -29.77 -1.37
N ILE A 124 -2.46 -28.53 -1.28
CA ILE A 124 -3.02 -27.81 -2.41
C ILE A 124 -2.00 -26.88 -3.06
N CYS A 125 -1.23 -26.16 -2.25
CA CYS A 125 -0.19 -25.28 -2.73
C CYS A 125 1.08 -26.10 -2.94
N LYS A 126 1.28 -26.58 -4.17
CA LYS A 126 2.54 -27.22 -4.55
C LYS A 126 3.71 -26.34 -4.10
N PRO A 127 4.74 -26.90 -3.42
CA PRO A 127 5.92 -26.15 -3.06
C PRO A 127 6.48 -25.51 -4.34
N LYS A 128 6.85 -24.22 -4.26
CA LYS A 128 7.52 -23.55 -5.38
C LYS A 128 8.73 -24.42 -5.75
N THR A 129 8.77 -24.92 -6.97
CA THR A 129 9.96 -25.60 -7.47
C THR A 129 11.15 -24.66 -7.28
N PRO A 130 12.25 -25.12 -6.68
CA PRO A 130 13.43 -24.29 -6.48
C PRO A 130 13.83 -23.71 -7.85
N LEU A 131 14.14 -22.40 -7.87
CA LEU A 131 14.62 -21.76 -9.09
C LEU A 131 15.83 -22.56 -9.58
N SER A 132 15.87 -22.89 -10.86
CA SER A 132 17.05 -23.53 -11.45
C SER A 132 18.27 -22.64 -11.23
N ASP A 133 19.39 -23.20 -10.76
CA ASP A 133 20.63 -22.46 -10.48
C ASP A 133 21.18 -21.69 -11.70
N LYS A 134 20.72 -22.03 -12.91
CA LYS A 134 21.09 -21.31 -14.13
C LYS A 134 20.18 -20.09 -14.31
N PRO A 135 20.74 -18.86 -14.31
CA PRO A 135 19.97 -17.68 -14.66
C PRO A 135 19.44 -17.85 -16.09
N THR A 136 18.12 -17.78 -16.24
CA THR A 136 17.46 -17.78 -17.55
C THR A 136 16.75 -16.46 -17.77
N ILE A 137 17.00 -15.86 -18.92
CA ILE A 137 16.26 -14.69 -19.40
C ILE A 137 14.98 -15.08 -20.14
N TRP A 138 14.73 -16.38 -20.33
CA TRP A 138 13.52 -16.88 -21.01
C TRP A 138 12.37 -17.03 -20.02
N LYS A 139 11.23 -16.41 -20.33
CA LYS A 139 9.98 -16.51 -19.56
C LYS A 139 8.81 -16.78 -20.50
N MET A 140 7.78 -17.50 -20.03
CA MET A 140 6.56 -17.68 -20.83
C MET A 140 5.76 -16.36 -20.92
N GLY A 141 5.38 -15.98 -22.13
CA GLY A 141 4.45 -14.90 -22.44
C GLY A 141 3.02 -15.24 -22.04
N LYS A 142 2.11 -14.25 -22.12
CA LYS A 142 0.68 -14.46 -21.83
C LYS A 142 0.03 -15.47 -22.78
N ASP A 143 0.60 -15.54 -23.98
CA ASP A 143 0.22 -16.31 -25.15
C ASP A 143 0.91 -17.70 -25.16
N GLY A 144 1.61 -18.05 -24.08
CA GLY A 144 2.26 -19.37 -23.91
C GLY A 144 3.58 -19.54 -24.67
N GLN A 145 3.99 -18.55 -25.47
CA GLN A 145 5.25 -18.57 -26.20
C GLN A 145 6.43 -18.09 -25.33
N PRO A 146 7.64 -18.62 -25.52
CA PRO A 146 8.82 -18.14 -24.80
C PRO A 146 9.20 -16.72 -25.25
N VAL A 147 9.36 -15.82 -24.29
CA VAL A 147 9.76 -14.43 -24.49
C VAL A 147 11.06 -14.19 -23.73
N CYS A 148 12.04 -13.57 -24.38
CA CYS A 148 13.24 -13.08 -23.73
C CYS A 148 12.90 -11.84 -22.90
N ARG A 149 13.13 -11.89 -21.59
CA ARG A 149 12.98 -10.76 -20.66
C ARG A 149 14.31 -10.49 -19.97
N ILE A 150 14.93 -9.39 -20.37
CA ILE A 150 16.13 -8.85 -19.72
C ILE A 150 15.65 -8.14 -18.44
N PRO A 151 16.19 -8.47 -17.26
CA PRO A 151 15.95 -7.73 -16.03
C PRO A 151 16.40 -6.27 -16.14
N ASP A 152 16.05 -5.46 -15.14
CA ASP A 152 16.52 -4.08 -15.08
C ASP A 152 18.06 -4.04 -15.06
N ILE A 153 18.64 -3.26 -15.96
CA ILE A 153 20.09 -3.08 -16.10
C ILE A 153 20.49 -1.97 -15.12
N MET A 154 20.95 -2.38 -13.94
CA MET A 154 21.36 -1.47 -12.87
C MET A 154 22.89 -1.32 -12.89
N GLU A 155 23.38 -0.40 -13.72
CA GLU A 155 24.79 -0.02 -13.81
C GLU A 155 25.02 1.34 -13.13
N ASP A 156 26.12 1.49 -12.39
CA ASP A 156 26.43 2.74 -11.68
C ASP A 156 26.69 3.91 -12.65
N ASP A 157 27.33 3.63 -13.78
CA ASP A 157 27.68 4.60 -14.83
C ASP A 157 26.54 4.85 -15.83
N ARG A 158 25.49 4.01 -15.80
CA ARG A 158 24.31 4.06 -16.68
C ARG A 158 24.65 4.06 -18.17
N LEU A 159 25.81 3.56 -18.56
CA LEU A 159 26.30 3.67 -19.93
C LEU A 159 25.43 2.92 -20.91
N THR A 160 25.02 1.68 -20.59
CA THR A 160 24.21 0.87 -21.50
C THR A 160 22.88 1.54 -21.84
N GLY A 161 22.19 2.10 -20.84
CA GLY A 161 20.96 2.85 -21.05
C GLY A 161 21.16 4.09 -21.90
N SER A 162 22.23 4.84 -21.63
CA SER A 162 22.56 6.09 -22.35
C SER A 162 22.87 5.84 -23.83
N ILE A 163 23.62 4.76 -24.13
CA ILE A 163 23.96 4.38 -25.50
C ILE A 163 22.70 3.96 -26.28
N ILE A 164 21.82 3.15 -25.66
CA ILE A 164 20.57 2.73 -26.29
C ILE A 164 19.69 3.94 -26.56
N GLN A 165 19.51 4.84 -25.58
CA GLN A 165 18.69 6.04 -25.72
C GLN A 165 19.21 6.94 -26.84
N LYS A 166 20.53 7.19 -26.89
CA LYS A 166 21.15 7.96 -27.98
C LYS A 166 20.86 7.34 -29.36
N ALA A 167 20.96 6.02 -29.49
CA ALA A 167 20.63 5.34 -30.74
C ALA A 167 19.14 5.46 -31.11
N MET A 168 18.24 5.49 -30.13
CA MET A 168 16.81 5.76 -30.38
C MET A 168 16.59 7.19 -30.86
N ASP A 169 17.21 8.17 -30.21
CA ASP A 169 16.99 9.60 -30.48
C ASP A 169 17.60 10.02 -31.82
N GLU A 170 18.82 9.56 -32.12
CA GLU A 170 19.55 9.95 -33.33
C GLU A 170 19.11 9.15 -34.57
N LYS A 171 18.81 7.85 -34.40
CA LYS A 171 18.58 6.93 -35.53
C LYS A 171 17.15 6.41 -35.60
N GLY A 172 16.27 6.79 -34.66
CA GLY A 172 14.90 6.27 -34.59
C GLY A 172 14.82 4.76 -34.38
N MET A 173 15.88 4.15 -33.87
CA MET A 173 15.95 2.70 -33.70
C MET A 173 15.12 2.25 -32.50
N LEU A 174 14.55 1.04 -32.57
CA LEU A 174 13.97 0.40 -31.41
C LEU A 174 15.08 -0.21 -30.52
N PRO A 175 14.95 -0.18 -29.18
CA PRO A 175 15.91 -0.80 -28.27
C PRO A 175 16.25 -2.25 -28.63
N GLN A 176 15.24 -3.03 -29.04
CA GLN A 176 15.42 -4.43 -29.40
C GLN A 176 16.30 -4.60 -30.64
N THR A 177 16.26 -3.65 -31.57
CA THR A 177 17.12 -3.63 -32.77
C THR A 177 18.57 -3.32 -32.39
N VAL A 178 18.78 -2.31 -31.54
CA VAL A 178 20.12 -1.95 -31.03
C VAL A 178 20.76 -3.15 -30.32
N ILE A 179 20.00 -3.81 -29.42
CA ILE A 179 20.47 -5.00 -28.72
C ILE A 179 20.78 -6.14 -29.70
N ARG A 180 19.92 -6.36 -30.71
CA ARG A 180 20.14 -7.41 -31.72
C ARG A 180 21.44 -7.17 -32.51
N GLU A 181 21.69 -5.95 -32.94
CA GLU A 181 22.91 -5.59 -33.67
C GLU A 181 24.16 -5.74 -32.81
N ALA A 182 24.11 -5.25 -31.57
CA ALA A 182 25.22 -5.39 -30.62
C ALA A 182 25.55 -6.87 -30.35
N VAL A 183 24.53 -7.72 -30.16
CA VAL A 183 24.73 -9.17 -29.98
C VAL A 183 25.29 -9.82 -31.25
N ALA A 184 24.81 -9.43 -32.43
CA ALA A 184 25.32 -9.95 -33.70
C ALA A 184 26.79 -9.57 -33.92
N LEU A 185 27.17 -8.33 -33.59
CA LEU A 185 28.56 -7.87 -33.66
C LEU A 185 29.45 -8.64 -32.67
N TRP A 186 28.99 -8.80 -31.43
CA TRP A 186 29.70 -9.58 -30.41
C TRP A 186 29.89 -11.04 -30.83
N GLN A 187 28.88 -11.66 -31.46
CA GLN A 187 29.00 -13.00 -32.03
C GLN A 187 30.01 -13.05 -33.18
N ALA A 188 29.95 -12.10 -34.12
CA ALA A 188 30.90 -12.04 -35.24
C ALA A 188 32.35 -11.84 -34.76
N PHE A 189 32.55 -11.07 -33.68
CA PHE A 189 33.84 -10.92 -33.02
C PHE A 189 34.34 -12.25 -32.46
N ASN A 190 33.52 -12.92 -31.65
CA ASN A 190 33.88 -14.19 -31.02
C ASN A 190 34.08 -15.33 -32.02
N ASP A 191 33.33 -15.32 -33.12
CA ASP A 191 33.48 -16.29 -34.22
C ASP A 191 34.73 -16.03 -35.07
N GLY A 192 35.50 -14.97 -34.81
CA GLY A 192 36.64 -14.58 -35.62
C GLY A 192 36.22 -14.24 -37.05
N LYS A 193 35.09 -13.56 -37.26
CA LYS A 193 34.65 -13.11 -38.59
C LYS A 193 34.95 -11.63 -38.84
N LEU A 194 35.43 -10.91 -37.82
CA LEU A 194 35.75 -9.48 -37.91
C LEU A 194 37.19 -9.18 -38.36
N TRP A 195 38.05 -10.18 -38.57
CA TRP A 195 39.39 -9.99 -39.14
C TRP A 195 39.36 -10.31 -40.64
N SER A 196 39.12 -9.29 -41.47
CA SER A 196 39.64 -9.32 -42.83
C SER A 196 40.99 -8.63 -42.79
N ASN A 197 42.04 -9.43 -42.93
CA ASN A 197 43.39 -8.93 -43.17
C ASN A 197 43.35 -8.06 -44.43
N GLN A 198 43.56 -6.76 -44.22
CA GLN A 198 44.02 -5.88 -45.26
C GLN A 198 45.52 -6.13 -45.39
N ASP A 199 45.90 -7.06 -46.26
CA ASP A 199 47.25 -7.13 -46.83
C ASP A 199 47.18 -7.72 -48.24
N ASP A 200 47.97 -7.11 -49.13
CA ASP A 200 48.26 -7.41 -50.54
C ASP A 200 47.31 -6.85 -51.63
N ASN A 201 47.40 -5.53 -51.86
CA ASN A 201 48.15 -5.04 -53.02
C ASN A 201 48.53 -3.55 -52.87
N SER A 202 49.80 -3.28 -53.14
CA SER A 202 50.54 -2.02 -52.99
C SER A 202 50.13 -0.90 -53.96
N GLU A 203 49.99 0.34 -53.45
CA GLU A 203 50.64 1.57 -53.96
C GLU A 203 50.79 2.58 -52.81
N PRO A 204 51.91 3.33 -52.71
CA PRO A 204 52.08 4.33 -51.66
C PRO A 204 51.46 5.65 -52.10
N VAL A 205 50.55 6.21 -51.30
CA VAL A 205 50.17 7.61 -51.42
C VAL A 205 50.27 8.25 -50.04
N GLU A 206 50.98 9.36 -50.03
CA GLU A 206 51.49 10.10 -48.88
C GLU A 206 50.41 10.56 -47.88
N ASP A 207 50.83 10.59 -46.62
CA ASP A 207 50.42 11.47 -45.52
C ASP A 207 48.99 12.03 -45.50
N ILE A 208 48.20 11.63 -44.49
CA ILE A 208 47.47 12.56 -43.63
C ILE A 208 47.30 11.95 -42.23
N ALA A 209 47.64 12.80 -41.26
CA ALA A 209 47.77 12.60 -39.82
C ALA A 209 46.67 11.77 -39.13
N THR A 210 47.14 10.80 -38.35
CA THR A 210 46.67 10.48 -36.99
C THR A 210 46.37 11.75 -36.18
N GLU A 211 45.19 11.84 -35.57
CA GLU A 211 44.94 12.18 -34.15
C GLU A 211 43.42 12.45 -33.93
N ALA A 212 43.00 12.30 -32.66
CA ALA A 212 41.66 12.41 -32.07
C ALA A 212 40.91 11.06 -31.96
N PHE A 213 41.11 10.21 -30.95
CA PHE A 213 41.23 10.47 -29.51
C PHE A 213 40.29 11.59 -29.05
N CYS A 214 38.99 11.26 -28.91
CA CYS A 214 38.03 12.17 -28.29
C CYS A 214 38.37 12.32 -26.80
N SER A 215 39.17 13.34 -26.50
CA SER A 215 39.31 13.91 -25.18
C SER A 215 37.96 14.40 -24.68
N PHE A 216 37.62 13.83 -23.52
CA PHE A 216 36.73 14.35 -22.51
C PHE A 216 37.18 15.75 -22.10
N GLU A 217 36.35 16.77 -22.34
CA GLU A 217 36.41 18.02 -21.58
C GLU A 217 35.01 18.53 -21.23
N SER A 218 34.99 19.14 -20.06
CA SER A 218 33.86 19.46 -19.22
C SER A 218 33.43 20.92 -19.41
N GLU A 219 32.18 21.18 -19.03
CA GLU A 219 31.59 22.47 -18.62
C GLU A 219 31.29 23.56 -19.68
N SER A 220 30.02 23.93 -19.77
CA SER A 220 29.57 25.22 -19.20
C SER A 220 28.05 25.36 -19.19
N LYS A 221 27.57 25.96 -18.09
CA LYS A 221 26.20 26.42 -17.87
C LYS A 221 25.86 27.58 -18.80
N THR A 222 24.62 27.61 -19.28
CA THR A 222 23.84 28.84 -19.41
C THR A 222 22.35 28.54 -19.18
N ASP A 223 21.82 29.13 -18.11
CA ASP A 223 20.39 29.37 -17.93
C ASP A 223 19.94 30.44 -18.94
N LEU A 224 18.86 30.20 -19.69
CA LEU A 224 17.81 31.19 -19.91
C LEU A 224 16.49 30.49 -20.26
N ASN A 225 15.57 30.70 -19.32
CA ASN A 225 14.12 30.59 -19.35
C ASN A 225 13.49 31.29 -20.57
N GLU A 226 12.55 30.64 -21.27
CA GLU A 226 11.20 31.16 -21.54
C GLU A 226 10.30 30.12 -22.22
N GLU A 227 9.00 30.32 -21.97
CA GLU A 227 7.89 29.39 -22.07
C GLU A 227 7.52 28.92 -23.49
N SER A 228 7.09 27.67 -23.62
CA SER A 228 5.97 27.35 -24.51
C SER A 228 5.22 26.10 -24.04
N GLN A 229 3.99 26.36 -23.60
CA GLN A 229 2.93 25.39 -23.39
C GLN A 229 2.44 24.88 -24.75
N LEU A 230 2.35 23.56 -24.95
CA LEU A 230 1.08 22.92 -25.31
C LEU A 230 1.16 21.38 -25.24
N CYS A 231 0.00 20.81 -24.92
CA CYS A 231 -0.23 19.51 -24.33
C CYS A 231 -0.21 18.32 -25.32
N GLY A 232 0.14 17.15 -24.78
CA GLY A 232 -0.05 15.84 -25.40
C GLY A 232 0.06 14.67 -24.43
N LEU A 233 -0.47 14.82 -23.21
CA LEU A 233 -0.53 13.74 -22.21
C LEU A 233 -1.62 12.74 -22.61
N ALA A 234 -1.21 11.62 -23.21
CA ALA A 234 -2.03 10.43 -23.33
C ALA A 234 -2.20 9.80 -21.93
N VAL A 235 -3.34 10.13 -21.32
CA VAL A 235 -3.86 9.49 -20.11
C VAL A 235 -4.09 8.00 -20.41
N VAL A 236 -3.29 7.12 -19.81
CA VAL A 236 -3.68 5.70 -19.68
C VAL A 236 -4.80 5.65 -18.64
N SER A 237 -6.03 5.72 -19.14
CA SER A 237 -7.24 5.43 -18.39
C SER A 237 -7.25 3.94 -18.04
N ASP A 238 -7.05 3.62 -16.77
CA ASP A 238 -7.47 2.33 -16.23
C ASP A 238 -8.97 2.44 -15.93
N SER A 239 -9.80 2.00 -16.88
CA SER A 239 -11.26 1.95 -16.69
C SER A 239 -11.62 0.77 -15.79
N PRO A 240 -12.41 0.99 -14.72
CA PRO A 240 -13.13 -0.08 -14.05
C PRO A 240 -14.31 -0.53 -14.91
N VAL A 241 -14.42 -1.84 -15.11
CA VAL A 241 -15.57 -2.51 -15.74
C VAL A 241 -16.82 -2.28 -14.89
N PRO A 242 -18.03 -2.07 -15.48
CA PRO A 242 -19.24 -1.68 -14.76
C PRO A 242 -19.83 -2.86 -13.99
N ASP A 243 -20.26 -2.59 -12.76
CA ASP A 243 -21.15 -3.46 -11.99
C ASP A 243 -22.55 -3.46 -12.64
N GLU A 244 -23.11 -4.66 -12.85
CA GLU A 244 -24.52 -4.87 -13.17
C GLU A 244 -25.37 -4.39 -11.97
N GLU A 245 -26.06 -3.27 -12.17
CA GLU A 245 -27.02 -2.72 -11.23
C GLU A 245 -28.38 -3.42 -11.44
N ILE A 246 -28.73 -4.31 -10.51
CA ILE A 246 -30.08 -4.87 -10.41
C ILE A 246 -30.98 -3.79 -9.80
N ALA A 247 -31.89 -3.27 -10.61
CA ALA A 247 -32.93 -2.32 -10.20
C ALA A 247 -33.89 -2.94 -9.16
N PRO A 248 -34.45 -2.09 -8.27
CA PRO A 248 -35.85 -2.26 -7.89
C PRO A 248 -36.67 -0.97 -8.02
N SER A 249 -37.70 -1.07 -8.84
CA SER A 249 -39.08 -0.57 -8.69
C SER A 249 -39.37 0.63 -7.77
N VAL A 250 -39.74 1.73 -8.42
CA VAL A 250 -40.92 2.60 -8.20
C VAL A 250 -41.73 2.34 -6.92
N ILE A 251 -41.72 3.31 -5.99
CA ILE A 251 -42.90 3.75 -5.23
C ILE A 251 -42.82 5.29 -5.10
N GLU A 252 -43.91 5.95 -5.51
CA GLU A 252 -44.20 7.38 -5.44
C GLU A 252 -44.46 7.90 -4.01
N GLU A 253 -44.66 9.23 -3.91
CA GLU A 253 -45.13 10.04 -2.77
C GLU A 253 -44.04 10.66 -1.89
N ASN A 254 -44.07 11.94 -1.50
CA ASN A 254 -44.91 13.10 -1.81
C ASN A 254 -44.17 14.33 -1.22
N GLN A 255 -44.16 15.46 -1.93
CA GLN A 255 -43.54 16.71 -1.47
C GLN A 255 -44.57 17.55 -0.71
N GLN A 256 -44.28 17.98 0.53
CA GLN A 256 -44.89 19.21 1.08
C GLN A 256 -44.08 19.85 2.25
N SER A 257 -43.31 20.87 1.91
CA SER A 257 -43.28 22.26 2.42
C SER A 257 -43.24 22.65 3.93
N GLN A 258 -42.32 23.59 4.21
CA GLN A 258 -42.25 24.67 5.24
C GLN A 258 -42.00 24.23 6.71
N HIS A 259 -41.17 24.83 7.56
CA HIS A 259 -40.86 26.26 7.80
C HIS A 259 -39.61 26.38 8.72
N GLU A 260 -38.83 27.45 8.55
CA GLU A 260 -37.78 27.99 9.46
C GLU A 260 -38.36 28.50 10.82
N PRO A 261 -37.58 28.87 11.88
CA PRO A 261 -36.30 29.57 11.79
C PRO A 261 -35.15 29.18 12.75
N ALA A 262 -33.98 29.69 12.34
CA ALA A 262 -32.67 29.66 12.97
C ALA A 262 -32.64 30.25 14.40
N ILE A 263 -31.87 29.60 15.27
CA ILE A 263 -31.30 30.21 16.48
C ILE A 263 -29.78 30.27 16.28
N LEU A 264 -29.33 31.49 16.04
CA LEU A 264 -27.95 31.91 15.92
C LEU A 264 -27.37 32.06 17.34
N ILE A 265 -26.53 31.13 17.79
CA ILE A 265 -25.68 31.33 18.98
C ILE A 265 -24.26 31.50 18.47
N HIS A 266 -23.79 32.74 18.44
CA HIS A 266 -22.37 33.06 18.43
C HIS A 266 -21.82 32.95 19.85
N PRO A 267 -20.74 32.19 20.09
CA PRO A 267 -19.81 32.49 21.16
C PRO A 267 -18.67 33.33 20.58
N THR A 268 -18.57 34.54 21.13
CA THR A 268 -17.48 35.50 20.98
C THR A 268 -16.13 34.87 21.37
N PRO A 269 -15.03 35.10 20.63
CA PRO A 269 -13.71 34.59 20.97
C PRO A 269 -12.94 35.62 21.79
N ALA A 270 -12.89 35.44 23.10
CA ALA A 270 -11.89 36.03 23.97
C ALA A 270 -11.74 35.10 25.20
N ASP A 271 -10.50 34.84 25.62
CA ASP A 271 -10.08 34.01 26.78
C ASP A 271 -9.85 32.50 26.59
N VAL A 272 -9.25 32.06 25.47
CA VAL A 272 -8.71 30.67 25.35
C VAL A 272 -7.18 30.60 25.46
N CYS A 273 -6.47 31.74 25.55
CA CYS A 273 -5.00 31.73 25.48
C CYS A 273 -4.29 31.40 26.82
N ASP A 274 -4.90 31.68 27.97
CA ASP A 274 -4.20 31.49 29.27
C ASP A 274 -4.35 30.08 29.86
N ASN A 275 -5.44 29.37 29.54
CA ASN A 275 -5.70 28.06 30.16
C ASN A 275 -4.89 26.93 29.51
N THR A 276 -4.63 27.01 28.20
CA THR A 276 -3.87 26.01 27.45
C THR A 276 -2.39 25.99 27.84
N LYS A 277 -1.81 27.16 28.11
CA LYS A 277 -0.42 27.28 28.57
C LYS A 277 -0.22 26.66 29.96
N SER A 278 -1.19 26.86 30.86
CA SER A 278 -1.20 26.25 32.20
C SER A 278 -1.29 24.72 32.16
N VAL A 279 -2.09 24.18 31.24
CA VAL A 279 -2.23 22.72 31.06
C VAL A 279 -0.94 22.09 30.51
N LEU A 280 -0.29 22.73 29.53
CA LEU A 280 0.97 22.23 28.97
C LEU A 280 2.12 22.22 29.99
N GLU A 281 2.20 23.23 30.87
CA GLU A 281 3.20 23.26 31.94
C GLU A 281 2.96 22.15 32.98
N GLN A 282 1.71 21.82 33.30
CA GLN A 282 1.38 20.72 34.21
C GLN A 282 1.74 19.36 33.62
N ILE A 283 1.47 19.14 32.32
CA ILE A 283 1.82 17.88 31.64
C ILE A 283 3.36 17.75 31.54
N SER A 284 4.07 18.83 31.21
CA SER A 284 5.54 18.85 31.16
C SER A 284 6.15 18.50 32.52
N SER A 285 5.65 19.12 33.61
CA SER A 285 6.11 18.82 34.97
C SER A 285 5.83 17.37 35.37
N ALA A 286 4.65 16.83 35.04
CA ALA A 286 4.32 15.43 35.33
C ALA A 286 5.20 14.44 34.54
N LEU A 287 5.57 14.78 33.31
CA LEU A 287 6.48 13.98 32.49
C LEU A 287 7.92 13.99 33.01
N GLN A 288 8.38 15.09 33.61
CA GLN A 288 9.71 15.15 34.24
C GLN A 288 9.81 14.31 35.52
N GLU A 289 8.69 14.09 36.20
CA GLU A 289 8.64 13.26 37.41
C GLU A 289 8.40 11.77 37.13
N ALA A 290 8.04 11.41 35.89
CA ALA A 290 7.78 10.04 35.49
C ALA A 290 9.07 9.20 35.54
N LYS A 291 9.01 8.04 36.21
CA LYS A 291 10.14 7.11 36.39
C LYS A 291 10.05 5.88 35.50
N SER A 292 8.98 5.75 34.73
CA SER A 292 8.72 4.61 33.87
C SER A 292 7.91 4.98 32.64
N TRP A 293 8.08 4.22 31.56
CA TRP A 293 7.26 4.34 30.35
C TRP A 293 5.77 4.17 30.60
N SER A 294 5.37 3.32 31.56
CA SER A 294 3.96 3.15 31.93
C SER A 294 3.33 4.43 32.47
N GLU A 295 4.07 5.22 33.25
CA GLU A 295 3.59 6.50 33.78
C GLU A 295 3.47 7.54 32.65
N VAL A 296 4.43 7.56 31.72
CA VAL A 296 4.38 8.43 30.52
C VAL A 296 3.15 8.13 29.67
N VAL A 297 2.81 6.86 29.48
CA VAL A 297 1.61 6.46 28.72
C VAL A 297 0.34 6.94 29.42
N ILE A 298 0.23 6.75 30.74
CA ILE A 298 -0.93 7.20 31.52
C ILE A 298 -1.09 8.72 31.48
N ILE A 299 0.00 9.48 31.63
CA ILE A 299 -0.02 10.94 31.58
C ILE A 299 -0.47 11.44 30.21
N THR A 300 -0.09 10.75 29.13
CA THR A 300 -0.37 11.17 27.74
C THR A 300 -1.63 10.54 27.13
N GLU A 301 -2.31 9.62 27.83
CA GLU A 301 -3.46 8.87 27.28
C GLU A 301 -4.62 9.80 26.88
N ASN A 302 -4.84 10.87 27.64
CA ASN A 302 -5.91 11.84 27.42
C ASN A 302 -5.47 13.11 26.67
N CYS A 303 -4.20 13.21 26.27
CA CYS A 303 -3.68 14.36 25.54
C CYS A 303 -3.99 14.23 24.03
N SER A 304 -4.35 15.33 23.39
CA SER A 304 -4.41 15.40 21.93
C SER A 304 -3.02 15.25 21.31
N GLN A 305 -2.95 14.88 20.03
CA GLN A 305 -1.67 14.74 19.32
C GLN A 305 -0.85 16.04 19.32
N GLN A 306 -1.51 17.20 19.23
CA GLN A 306 -0.83 18.50 19.25
C GLN A 306 -0.22 18.79 20.63
N GLU A 307 -0.96 18.52 21.72
CA GLU A 307 -0.46 18.70 23.08
C GLU A 307 0.72 17.78 23.39
N LYS A 308 0.75 16.57 22.82
CA LYS A 308 1.90 15.66 22.96
C LYS A 308 3.15 16.22 22.31
N VAL A 309 3.02 16.77 21.10
CA VAL A 309 4.14 17.37 20.36
C VAL A 309 4.64 18.62 21.09
N ASP A 310 3.74 19.53 21.45
CA ASP A 310 4.08 20.78 22.12
C ASP A 310 4.72 20.53 23.50
N THR A 311 4.22 19.54 24.26
CA THR A 311 4.82 19.15 25.55
C THR A 311 6.18 18.47 25.36
N TRP A 312 6.34 17.64 24.32
CA TRP A 312 7.63 17.00 24.03
C TRP A 312 8.70 18.01 23.64
N GLU A 313 8.34 19.10 22.96
CA GLU A 313 9.27 20.19 22.66
C GLU A 313 9.71 20.96 23.91
N LEU A 314 8.86 21.06 24.94
CA LEU A 314 9.15 21.72 26.22
C LEU A 314 10.03 20.92 27.19
N LEU A 315 10.27 19.63 26.94
CA LEU A 315 11.14 18.80 27.77
C LEU A 315 12.63 19.01 27.44
N ASP A 316 13.45 19.17 28.47
CA ASP A 316 14.91 19.27 28.35
C ASP A 316 15.53 18.00 27.72
N THR A 317 16.69 18.16 27.08
CA THR A 317 17.37 17.04 26.38
C THR A 317 17.76 15.88 27.31
N ASN A 318 17.97 16.15 28.60
CA ASN A 318 18.33 15.13 29.60
C ASN A 318 17.12 14.29 30.03
N SER A 319 15.93 14.88 30.17
CA SER A 319 14.71 14.13 30.52
C SER A 319 14.20 13.29 29.35
N LYS A 320 14.47 13.72 28.11
CA LYS A 320 14.21 12.94 26.90
C LYS A 320 15.02 11.64 26.85
N THR A 321 16.27 11.65 27.31
CA THR A 321 17.14 10.46 27.30
C THR A 321 16.77 9.47 28.40
N ASP A 322 16.38 9.94 29.59
CA ASP A 322 15.96 9.08 30.70
C ASP A 322 14.61 8.39 30.43
N CYS A 323 13.77 9.01 29.61
CA CYS A 323 12.56 8.33 29.14
C CYS A 323 12.88 7.19 28.17
N ILE A 324 13.99 7.18 27.44
CA ILE A 324 14.27 6.20 26.37
C ILE A 324 15.05 4.97 26.86
N SER A 325 15.67 5.02 28.05
CA SER A 325 16.40 3.91 28.67
C SER A 325 15.50 2.93 29.42
#